data_AF-A0A9Q4AM57-F1
#
_entry.id   AF-A0A9Q4AM57-F1
#
_cell.length_a   1.000
_cell.length_b   1.000
_cell.length_c   1.000
_cell.angle_alpha   90.00
_cell.angle_beta   90.00
_cell.angle_gamma   90.00
#
_symmetry.space_group_name_H-M   'P 1'
#
loop_
_entity.id
_entity.type
_entity.pdbx_description
1 polymer ?
#
loop_
_entity_poly.entity_id
_entity_poly.type
_entity_poly.pdbx_seq_one_letter_code
_entity_poly.pdbx_strand_id
1 'polypeptide(L)'
;MTTRNYLFAQSNDDIALTRFIATAASATGFLKGSPGGHLPGWYTMGADNGDFLATLYARLEAAYPAAGQPFYAVRLWTNLLWQPAYLAVIAVHLHGALPAVTTLSQSRQNLDVDGYRLKAGPQVEGSVETLIAQAGRDLRAMADALLVDINAVTRLKRVPALRLLTDRMLSLMVRLKHYRPEISIEEQYRFCALWLEAMGLKGHGGLETLDLHDGRQVAIMARKGCCLDYLAFPDAYCASCPKLEDDVRRGRERTNILAELDAAS
;
A
#
# COMPACT_ATOMS: atom_id res chain seq x y z
N MET A 1 -3.03 -24.96 -30.85
CA MET A 1 -2.89 -23.56 -30.36
C MET A 1 -4.29 -22.97 -30.30
N THR A 2 -4.94 -23.04 -29.15
CA THR A 2 -6.29 -22.52 -28.95
C THR A 2 -6.22 -21.03 -28.65
N THR A 3 -6.74 -20.22 -29.56
CA THR A 3 -6.88 -18.77 -29.47
C THR A 3 -7.70 -18.43 -28.21
N ARG A 4 -7.05 -17.82 -27.21
CA ARG A 4 -7.70 -17.43 -25.96
C ARG A 4 -8.63 -16.24 -26.21
N ASN A 5 -9.94 -16.49 -26.15
CA ASN A 5 -10.95 -15.45 -26.08
C ASN A 5 -11.05 -14.94 -24.64
N TYR A 6 -10.64 -13.68 -24.42
CA TYR A 6 -10.72 -13.00 -23.12
C TYR A 6 -12.13 -12.48 -22.78
N LEU A 7 -13.15 -12.86 -23.55
CA LEU A 7 -14.50 -12.31 -23.45
C LEU A 7 -15.43 -13.09 -22.48
N PHE A 8 -15.04 -14.29 -22.04
CA PHE A 8 -15.85 -15.10 -21.11
C PHE A 8 -14.99 -15.65 -19.97
N ALA A 9 -15.45 -15.44 -18.73
CA ALA A 9 -14.85 -16.07 -17.56
C ALA A 9 -15.00 -17.59 -17.67
N GLN A 10 -13.89 -18.32 -17.50
CA GLN A 10 -13.84 -19.76 -17.76
C GLN A 10 -14.11 -20.60 -16.50
N SER A 11 -14.01 -19.97 -15.32
CA SER A 11 -14.22 -20.58 -14.02
C SER A 11 -14.83 -19.59 -13.02
N ASN A 12 -15.33 -20.11 -11.89
CA ASN A 12 -15.76 -19.28 -10.76
C ASN A 12 -14.62 -18.40 -10.24
N ASP A 13 -13.38 -18.89 -10.29
CA ASP A 13 -12.19 -18.15 -9.86
C ASP A 13 -11.91 -16.94 -10.78
N ASP A 14 -12.14 -17.08 -12.09
CA ASP A 14 -12.03 -15.96 -13.03
C ASP A 14 -13.09 -14.89 -12.75
N ILE A 15 -14.32 -15.29 -12.43
CA ILE A 15 -15.40 -14.38 -12.06
C ILE A 15 -15.06 -13.66 -10.74
N ALA A 16 -14.63 -14.41 -9.73
CA ALA A 16 -14.27 -13.86 -8.41
C ALA A 16 -13.10 -12.87 -8.52
N LEU A 17 -12.08 -13.19 -9.32
CA LEU A 17 -10.97 -12.28 -9.56
C LEU A 17 -11.40 -11.02 -10.31
N THR A 18 -12.24 -11.17 -11.35
CA THR A 18 -12.72 -10.02 -12.13
C THR A 18 -13.55 -9.08 -11.25
N ARG A 19 -14.41 -9.63 -10.38
CA ARG A 19 -15.13 -8.85 -9.36
C ARG A 19 -14.18 -8.13 -8.41
N PHE A 20 -13.17 -8.82 -7.89
CA PHE A 20 -12.18 -8.21 -7.01
C PHE A 20 -11.46 -7.03 -7.67
N ILE A 21 -10.97 -7.19 -8.90
CA ILE A 21 -10.28 -6.13 -9.65
C ILE A 21 -11.23 -4.95 -9.90
N ALA A 22 -12.50 -5.22 -10.26
CA ALA A 22 -13.51 -4.19 -10.45
C ALA A 22 -13.81 -3.43 -9.15
N THR A 23 -13.96 -4.13 -8.02
CA THR A 23 -14.13 -3.53 -6.69
C THR A 23 -12.95 -2.62 -6.36
N ALA A 24 -11.71 -3.08 -6.61
CA ALA A 24 -10.51 -2.28 -6.36
C ALA A 24 -10.45 -1.01 -7.21
N ALA A 25 -10.77 -1.11 -8.50
CA ALA A 25 -10.82 0.03 -9.40
C ALA A 25 -11.93 1.02 -9.00
N SER A 26 -13.12 0.53 -8.65
CA SER A 26 -14.25 1.38 -8.25
C SER A 26 -14.02 2.08 -6.91
N ALA A 27 -13.44 1.38 -5.92
CA ALA A 27 -13.21 1.95 -4.59
C ALA A 27 -12.12 3.03 -4.61
N THR A 28 -11.13 2.91 -5.49
CA THR A 28 -9.97 3.83 -5.48
C THR A 28 -10.00 4.86 -6.60
N GLY A 29 -10.60 4.55 -7.75
CA GLY A 29 -10.52 5.35 -8.99
C GLY A 29 -9.17 5.24 -9.72
N PHE A 30 -8.09 4.84 -9.05
CA PHE A 30 -6.74 4.79 -9.61
C PHE A 30 -6.11 3.38 -9.66
N LEU A 31 -6.53 2.43 -8.82
CA LEU A 31 -5.92 1.10 -8.76
C LEU A 31 -6.41 0.21 -9.91
N LYS A 32 -5.75 0.33 -11.06
CA LYS A 32 -6.11 -0.37 -12.30
C LYS A 32 -5.24 -1.62 -12.50
N GLY A 33 -5.89 -2.75 -12.75
CA GLY A 33 -5.21 -4.01 -13.02
C GLY A 33 -5.97 -4.88 -14.01
N SER A 34 -5.42 -6.05 -14.30
CA SER A 34 -6.02 -7.01 -15.22
C SER A 34 -5.79 -8.45 -14.76
N PRO A 35 -6.70 -9.38 -15.09
CA PRO A 35 -6.45 -10.79 -14.85
C PRO A 35 -5.29 -11.31 -15.70
N GLY A 36 -4.50 -12.22 -15.16
CA GLY A 36 -3.44 -12.94 -15.85
C GLY A 36 -2.19 -13.12 -15.02
N GLY A 37 -1.28 -13.97 -15.52
CA GLY A 37 0.01 -14.19 -14.89
C GLY A 37 1.01 -13.05 -15.09
N HIS A 38 2.19 -13.27 -14.54
CA HIS A 38 3.37 -12.43 -14.74
C HIS A 38 3.73 -12.27 -16.22
N LEU A 39 4.18 -11.06 -16.58
CA LEU A 39 4.65 -10.72 -17.92
C LEU A 39 6.16 -10.40 -17.91
N PRO A 40 6.88 -10.63 -19.02
CA PRO A 40 8.28 -10.24 -19.14
C PRO A 40 8.53 -8.78 -18.78
N GLY A 41 9.56 -8.52 -17.98
CA GLY A 41 9.96 -7.17 -17.55
C GLY A 41 9.05 -6.54 -16.48
N TRP A 42 8.10 -7.29 -15.92
CA TRP A 42 7.33 -6.86 -14.75
C TRP A 42 8.01 -7.35 -13.48
N TYR A 43 7.73 -6.72 -12.35
CA TYR A 43 8.14 -7.25 -11.05
C TYR A 43 7.17 -8.36 -10.62
N THR A 44 7.68 -9.43 -10.00
CA THR A 44 6.85 -10.40 -9.26
C THR A 44 7.69 -11.05 -8.16
N MET A 45 7.07 -11.36 -7.01
CA MET A 45 7.79 -11.98 -5.88
C MET A 45 8.41 -13.32 -6.30
N GLY A 46 9.69 -13.52 -5.99
CA GLY A 46 10.41 -14.79 -6.22
C GLY A 46 10.93 -15.01 -7.64
N ALA A 47 10.74 -14.07 -8.56
CA ALA A 47 11.41 -14.06 -9.87
C ALA A 47 12.75 -13.31 -9.82
N ASP A 48 13.51 -13.37 -10.92
CA ASP A 48 14.65 -12.46 -11.11
C ASP A 48 14.16 -11.05 -11.46
N ASN A 49 14.15 -10.17 -10.45
CA ASN A 49 13.69 -8.79 -10.55
C ASN A 49 14.86 -7.79 -10.74
N GLY A 50 16.10 -8.27 -10.96
CA GLY A 50 17.31 -7.45 -10.97
C GLY A 50 17.24 -6.30 -11.96
N ASP A 51 16.93 -6.61 -13.23
CA ASP A 51 16.83 -5.62 -14.30
C ASP A 51 15.72 -4.58 -14.03
N PHE A 52 14.58 -5.02 -13.50
CA PHE A 52 13.47 -4.14 -13.15
C PHE A 52 13.92 -3.09 -12.12
N LEU A 53 14.52 -3.54 -11.03
CA LEU A 53 14.93 -2.71 -9.91
C LEU A 53 16.11 -1.81 -10.28
N ALA A 54 17.13 -2.34 -10.95
CA ALA A 54 18.28 -1.57 -11.42
C ALA A 54 17.84 -0.44 -12.36
N THR A 55 16.93 -0.74 -13.29
CA THR A 55 16.47 0.28 -14.22
C THR A 55 15.57 1.32 -13.55
N LEU A 56 14.74 0.94 -12.57
CA LEU A 56 13.96 1.91 -11.79
C LEU A 56 14.87 2.80 -10.93
N TYR A 57 15.89 2.22 -10.29
CA TYR A 57 16.90 2.95 -9.52
C TYR A 57 17.62 3.99 -10.39
N ALA A 58 18.16 3.58 -11.54
CA ALA A 58 18.88 4.47 -12.45
C ALA A 58 18.01 5.65 -12.93
N ARG A 59 16.71 5.42 -13.15
CA ARG A 59 15.78 6.49 -13.52
C ARG A 59 15.53 7.46 -12.36
N LEU A 60 15.36 6.95 -11.14
CA LEU A 60 15.20 7.79 -9.94
C LEU A 60 16.44 8.66 -9.72
N GLU A 61 17.63 8.09 -9.90
CA GLU A 61 18.90 8.83 -9.80
C GLU A 61 19.04 9.90 -10.87
N ALA A 62 18.70 9.59 -12.12
CA ALA A 62 18.74 10.57 -13.21
C ALA A 62 17.71 11.71 -13.01
N ALA A 63 16.53 11.40 -12.46
CA ALA A 63 15.47 12.38 -12.25
C ALA A 63 15.73 13.29 -11.03
N TYR A 64 16.34 12.75 -9.97
CA TYR A 64 16.52 13.45 -8.70
C TYR A 64 17.96 13.37 -8.19
N PRO A 65 18.98 13.80 -8.95
CA PRO A 65 20.39 13.56 -8.63
C PRO A 65 20.83 14.11 -7.27
N ALA A 66 20.19 15.19 -6.80
CA ALA A 66 20.47 15.80 -5.51
C ALA A 66 19.89 15.04 -4.30
N ALA A 67 18.92 14.13 -4.51
CA ALA A 67 18.21 13.46 -3.43
C ALA A 67 19.03 12.32 -2.79
N GLY A 68 19.92 11.71 -3.59
CA GLY A 68 20.87 10.70 -3.13
C GLY A 68 20.28 9.33 -2.82
N GLN A 69 21.18 8.38 -2.60
CA GLN A 69 20.87 6.96 -2.45
C GLN A 69 19.76 6.62 -1.43
N PRO A 70 19.68 7.24 -0.23
CA PRO A 70 18.64 6.91 0.73
C PRO A 70 17.22 7.17 0.18
N PHE A 71 17.04 8.26 -0.58
CA PHE A 71 15.77 8.56 -1.22
C PHE A 71 15.43 7.51 -2.28
N TYR A 72 16.37 7.15 -3.16
CA TYR A 72 16.12 6.15 -4.20
C TYR A 72 15.71 4.79 -3.61
N ALA A 73 16.41 4.34 -2.57
CA ALA A 73 16.08 3.10 -1.87
C ALA A 73 14.67 3.11 -1.24
N VAL A 74 14.30 4.23 -0.61
CA VAL A 74 12.94 4.43 -0.07
C VAL A 74 11.89 4.45 -1.18
N ARG A 75 12.16 5.10 -2.31
CA ARG A 75 11.22 5.16 -3.45
C ARG A 75 11.01 3.78 -4.09
N LEU A 76 12.05 2.97 -4.26
CA LEU A 76 11.88 1.57 -4.71
C LEU A 76 10.91 0.81 -3.80
N TRP A 77 11.12 0.92 -2.49
CA TRP A 77 10.28 0.26 -1.48
C TRP A 77 8.82 0.73 -1.54
N THR A 78 8.61 2.04 -1.51
CA THR A 78 7.24 2.60 -1.44
C THR A 78 6.47 2.44 -2.75
N ASN A 79 7.15 2.46 -3.91
CA ASN A 79 6.52 2.25 -5.21
C ASN A 79 6.05 0.80 -5.39
N LEU A 80 6.78 -0.19 -4.90
CA LEU A 80 6.36 -1.58 -5.05
C LEU A 80 5.31 -2.00 -4.01
N LEU A 81 5.34 -1.47 -2.78
CA LEU A 81 4.44 -1.92 -1.71
C LEU A 81 3.04 -1.31 -1.71
N TRP A 82 2.79 -0.18 -2.40
CA TRP A 82 1.49 0.45 -2.29
C TRP A 82 0.37 -0.41 -2.90
N GLN A 83 0.54 -0.95 -4.11
CA GLN A 83 -0.49 -1.79 -4.75
C GLN A 83 -0.84 -3.04 -3.93
N PRO A 84 0.11 -3.90 -3.50
CA PRO A 84 -0.24 -5.07 -2.72
C PRO A 84 -0.93 -4.70 -1.40
N ALA A 85 -0.51 -3.62 -0.72
CA ALA A 85 -1.16 -3.17 0.51
C ALA A 85 -2.61 -2.71 0.29
N TYR A 86 -2.87 -1.93 -0.77
CA TYR A 86 -4.23 -1.53 -1.13
C TYR A 86 -5.09 -2.75 -1.49
N LEU A 87 -4.57 -3.65 -2.34
CA LEU A 87 -5.28 -4.85 -2.77
C LEU A 87 -5.65 -5.74 -1.59
N ALA A 88 -4.75 -5.93 -0.63
CA ALA A 88 -5.00 -6.68 0.58
C ALA A 88 -6.12 -6.04 1.43
N VAL A 89 -6.08 -4.72 1.67
CA VAL A 89 -7.13 -4.04 2.44
C VAL A 89 -8.48 -4.10 1.74
N ILE A 90 -8.52 -3.91 0.43
CA ILE A 90 -9.75 -4.01 -0.37
C ILE A 90 -10.29 -5.44 -0.37
N ALA A 91 -9.43 -6.44 -0.51
CA ALA A 91 -9.80 -7.85 -0.49
C ALA A 91 -10.55 -8.19 0.82
N VAL A 92 -9.98 -7.77 1.95
CA VAL A 92 -10.53 -8.06 3.27
C VAL A 92 -11.80 -7.25 3.57
N HIS A 93 -11.75 -5.93 3.37
CA HIS A 93 -12.77 -5.03 3.91
C HIS A 93 -13.90 -4.69 2.95
N LEU A 94 -13.71 -4.88 1.64
CA LEU A 94 -14.69 -4.49 0.62
C LEU A 94 -15.16 -5.69 -0.20
N HIS A 95 -14.25 -6.58 -0.58
CA HIS A 95 -14.57 -7.73 -1.41
C HIS A 95 -15.01 -8.95 -0.58
N GLY A 96 -14.50 -9.09 0.65
CA GLY A 96 -14.87 -10.18 1.57
C GLY A 96 -14.20 -11.53 1.29
N ALA A 97 -13.22 -11.56 0.39
CA ALA A 97 -12.43 -12.74 0.07
C ALA A 97 -11.00 -12.33 -0.32
N LEU A 98 -10.00 -13.15 -0.01
CA LEU A 98 -8.61 -12.85 -0.23
C LEU A 98 -8.04 -13.67 -1.39
N PRO A 99 -7.79 -13.07 -2.58
CA PRO A 99 -7.03 -13.73 -3.63
C PRO A 99 -5.55 -13.90 -3.21
N ALA A 100 -4.81 -14.73 -3.93
CA ALA A 100 -3.38 -14.92 -3.72
C ALA A 100 -2.57 -13.67 -4.12
N VAL A 101 -2.61 -12.60 -3.31
CA VAL A 101 -1.93 -11.31 -3.55
C VAL A 101 -0.42 -11.48 -3.69
N THR A 102 0.17 -12.53 -3.11
CA THR A 102 1.60 -12.88 -3.29
C THR A 102 1.98 -13.21 -4.74
N THR A 103 1.00 -13.51 -5.60
CA THR A 103 1.20 -13.74 -7.05
C THR A 103 1.12 -12.47 -7.90
N LEU A 104 1.03 -11.30 -7.25
CA LEU A 104 0.95 -10.00 -7.91
C LEU A 104 2.16 -9.76 -8.80
N SER A 105 1.88 -9.46 -10.07
CA SER A 105 2.86 -8.91 -10.99
C SER A 105 2.61 -7.43 -11.19
N GLN A 106 3.65 -6.59 -11.13
CA GLN A 106 3.54 -5.14 -11.18
C GLN A 106 4.34 -4.55 -12.35
N SER A 107 3.77 -3.56 -13.04
CA SER A 107 4.47 -2.83 -14.10
C SER A 107 5.10 -1.55 -13.59
N ARG A 108 6.25 -1.22 -14.17
CA ARG A 108 6.84 0.11 -14.04
C ARG A 108 6.27 1.05 -15.11
N GLN A 109 5.91 2.25 -14.70
CA GLN A 109 5.54 3.38 -15.55
C GLN A 109 6.50 4.54 -15.27
N ASN A 110 7.55 4.67 -16.10
CA ASN A 110 8.65 5.62 -15.88
C ASN A 110 9.35 5.48 -14.51
N LEU A 111 9.04 6.39 -13.56
CA LEU A 111 9.56 6.46 -12.19
C LEU A 111 8.63 5.81 -11.17
N ASP A 112 7.43 5.44 -11.59
CA ASP A 112 6.41 4.87 -10.74
C ASP A 112 6.20 3.39 -11.06
N VAL A 113 5.54 2.71 -10.13
CA VAL A 113 5.03 1.35 -10.34
C VAL A 113 3.52 1.45 -10.26
N ASP A 114 2.88 1.25 -11.41
CA ASP A 114 1.45 1.30 -11.58
C ASP A 114 1.04 0.38 -12.73
N GLY A 115 -0.13 -0.24 -12.59
CA GLY A 115 -0.56 -1.41 -13.35
C GLY A 115 -0.14 -2.71 -12.67
N TYR A 116 -1.10 -3.61 -12.50
CA TYR A 116 -0.86 -4.92 -11.91
C TYR A 116 -1.60 -6.03 -12.64
N ARG A 117 -1.12 -7.26 -12.44
CA ARG A 117 -1.80 -8.50 -12.84
C ARG A 117 -1.88 -9.47 -11.69
N LEU A 118 -2.99 -10.20 -11.63
CA LEU A 118 -3.21 -11.28 -10.70
C LEU A 118 -3.71 -12.51 -11.45
N LYS A 119 -3.19 -13.67 -11.09
CA LYS A 119 -3.66 -14.94 -11.65
C LYS A 119 -4.98 -15.32 -10.99
N ALA A 120 -5.93 -15.83 -11.77
CA ALA A 120 -7.13 -16.43 -11.22
C ALA A 120 -6.78 -17.68 -10.40
N GLY A 121 -7.51 -17.88 -9.32
CA GLY A 121 -7.40 -19.03 -8.44
C GLY A 121 -8.32 -18.89 -7.23
N PRO A 122 -8.34 -19.90 -6.35
CA PRO A 122 -9.17 -19.90 -5.15
C PRO A 122 -8.89 -18.68 -4.28
N GLN A 123 -9.94 -18.11 -3.71
CA GLN A 123 -9.85 -17.02 -2.75
C GLN A 123 -10.16 -17.55 -1.34
N VAL A 124 -9.42 -17.08 -0.35
CA VAL A 124 -9.69 -17.42 1.05
C VAL A 124 -10.91 -16.64 1.50
N GLU A 125 -11.88 -17.33 2.07
CA GLU A 125 -13.08 -16.74 2.67
C GLU A 125 -13.07 -16.97 4.19
N GLY A 126 -13.79 -16.14 4.94
CA GLY A 126 -13.90 -16.27 6.39
C GLY A 126 -14.26 -14.97 7.08
N SER A 127 -14.10 -14.94 8.41
CA SER A 127 -14.27 -13.69 9.16
C SER A 127 -13.23 -12.65 8.76
N VAL A 128 -13.55 -11.37 8.96
CA VAL A 128 -12.62 -10.26 8.72
C VAL A 128 -11.30 -10.50 9.46
N GLU A 129 -11.34 -10.99 10.69
CA GLU A 129 -10.14 -11.31 11.50
C GLU A 129 -9.28 -12.39 10.84
N THR A 130 -9.90 -13.43 10.28
CA THR A 130 -9.20 -14.51 9.57
C THR A 130 -8.52 -13.97 8.32
N LEU A 131 -9.23 -13.14 7.57
CA LEU A 131 -8.72 -12.54 6.34
C LEU A 131 -7.60 -11.53 6.64
N ILE A 132 -7.71 -10.69 7.68
CA ILE A 132 -6.63 -9.80 8.14
C ILE A 132 -5.40 -10.63 8.53
N ALA A 133 -5.58 -11.70 9.30
CA ALA A 133 -4.47 -12.53 9.75
C ALA A 133 -3.70 -13.13 8.57
N GLN A 134 -4.40 -13.64 7.55
CA GLN A 134 -3.76 -14.18 6.36
C GLN A 134 -3.12 -13.08 5.50
N ALA A 135 -3.86 -12.03 5.16
CA ALA A 135 -3.37 -10.96 4.31
C ALA A 135 -2.18 -10.21 4.94
N GLY A 136 -2.17 -10.02 6.27
CA GLY A 136 -1.06 -9.43 6.99
C GLY A 136 0.21 -10.27 6.92
N ARG A 137 0.11 -11.60 7.04
CA ARG A 137 1.24 -12.52 6.84
C ARG A 137 1.77 -12.46 5.42
N ASP A 138 0.87 -12.47 4.43
CA ASP A 138 1.23 -12.42 3.01
C ASP A 138 1.96 -11.11 2.67
N LEU A 139 1.43 -9.97 3.10
CA LEU A 139 2.09 -8.68 2.92
C LEU A 139 3.45 -8.62 3.60
N ARG A 140 3.58 -9.20 4.81
CA ARG A 140 4.87 -9.26 5.50
C ARG A 140 5.89 -10.09 4.72
N ALA A 141 5.48 -11.25 4.20
CA ALA A 141 6.33 -12.09 3.37
C ALA A 141 6.76 -11.37 2.08
N MET A 142 5.82 -10.70 1.39
CA MET A 142 6.13 -9.89 0.21
C MET A 142 7.12 -8.76 0.53
N ALA A 143 6.92 -8.06 1.65
CA ALA A 143 7.81 -6.98 2.06
C ALA A 143 9.21 -7.49 2.44
N ASP A 144 9.31 -8.62 3.12
CA ASP A 144 10.60 -9.24 3.45
C ASP A 144 11.36 -9.69 2.18
N ALA A 145 10.67 -10.27 1.19
CA ALA A 145 11.27 -10.62 -0.10
C ALA A 145 11.69 -9.38 -0.90
N LEU A 146 10.83 -8.37 -0.99
CA LEU A 146 11.16 -7.10 -1.65
C LEU A 146 12.38 -6.43 -1.01
N LEU A 147 12.53 -6.52 0.31
CA LEU A 147 13.70 -5.95 1.00
C LEU A 147 14.99 -6.64 0.57
N VAL A 148 14.95 -7.94 0.34
CA VAL A 148 16.09 -8.71 -0.19
C VAL A 148 16.40 -8.24 -1.62
N ASP A 149 15.40 -8.20 -2.49
CA ASP A 149 15.55 -7.80 -3.89
C ASP A 149 16.12 -6.37 -4.00
N ILE A 150 15.59 -5.43 -3.22
CA ILE A 150 16.12 -4.05 -3.17
C ILE A 150 17.56 -4.03 -2.68
N ASN A 151 17.90 -4.80 -1.62
CA ASN A 151 19.26 -4.83 -1.08
C ASN A 151 20.29 -5.47 -2.02
N ALA A 152 19.86 -6.21 -3.05
CA ALA A 152 20.75 -6.65 -4.13
C ALA A 152 21.17 -5.50 -5.06
N VAL A 153 20.38 -4.42 -5.13
CA VAL A 153 20.64 -3.23 -5.99
C VAL A 153 21.17 -2.04 -5.18
N THR A 154 20.60 -1.79 -4.00
CA THR A 154 20.93 -0.63 -3.17
C THR A 154 20.59 -0.85 -1.70
N ARG A 155 21.31 -0.21 -0.77
CA ARG A 155 21.14 -0.47 0.66
C ARG A 155 19.86 0.17 1.21
N LEU A 156 18.93 -0.65 1.71
CA LEU A 156 17.81 -0.22 2.55
C LEU A 156 17.86 -0.95 3.90
N LYS A 157 17.97 -0.19 4.99
CA LYS A 157 17.98 -0.75 6.35
C LYS A 157 16.58 -1.29 6.69
N ARG A 158 16.56 -2.43 7.40
CA ARG A 158 15.33 -3.12 7.81
C ARG A 158 14.38 -2.24 8.63
N VAL A 159 14.89 -1.53 9.65
CA VAL A 159 14.04 -0.73 10.54
C VAL A 159 13.28 0.39 9.79
N PRO A 160 13.93 1.24 8.96
CA PRO A 160 13.22 2.17 8.09
C PRO A 160 12.19 1.50 7.17
N ALA A 161 12.54 0.37 6.54
CA ALA A 161 11.62 -0.37 5.67
C ALA A 161 10.35 -0.83 6.42
N LEU A 162 10.51 -1.40 7.61
CA LEU A 162 9.38 -1.82 8.45
C LEU A 162 8.52 -0.62 8.87
N ARG A 163 9.11 0.51 9.24
CA ARG A 163 8.35 1.73 9.57
C ARG A 163 7.57 2.28 8.38
N LEU A 164 8.16 2.26 7.18
CA LEU A 164 7.46 2.68 5.96
C LEU A 164 6.29 1.74 5.61
N LEU A 165 6.46 0.43 5.82
CA LEU A 165 5.36 -0.53 5.68
C LEU A 165 4.26 -0.30 6.71
N THR A 166 4.62 -0.04 7.97
CA THR A 166 3.68 0.34 9.03
C THR A 166 2.91 1.60 8.63
N ASP A 167 3.60 2.66 8.20
CA ASP A 167 2.97 3.90 7.77
C ASP A 167 2.04 3.68 6.57
N ARG A 168 2.39 2.80 5.62
CA ARG A 168 1.47 2.42 4.54
C ARG A 168 0.19 1.80 5.10
N MET A 169 0.29 0.83 6.00
CA MET A 169 -0.88 0.18 6.59
C MET A 169 -1.73 1.15 7.43
N LEU A 170 -1.10 1.97 8.27
CA LEU A 170 -1.76 3.01 9.05
C LEU A 170 -2.55 3.98 8.16
N SER A 171 -1.97 4.40 7.02
CA SER A 171 -2.66 5.28 6.07
C SER A 171 -3.91 4.63 5.48
N LEU A 172 -3.88 3.32 5.23
CA LEU A 172 -5.02 2.57 4.72
C LEU A 172 -6.09 2.38 5.79
N MET A 173 -5.69 2.22 7.05
CA MET A 173 -6.64 2.15 8.18
C MET A 173 -7.34 3.49 8.39
N VAL A 174 -6.62 4.62 8.34
CA VAL A 174 -7.23 5.96 8.34
C VAL A 174 -8.20 6.11 7.16
N ARG A 175 -7.76 5.74 5.96
CA ARG A 175 -8.57 5.84 4.74
C ARG A 175 -9.78 4.90 4.71
N LEU A 176 -9.80 3.85 5.53
CA LEU A 176 -10.87 2.85 5.55
C LEU A 176 -12.25 3.47 5.79
N LYS A 177 -12.34 4.55 6.56
CA LYS A 177 -13.58 5.34 6.76
C LYS A 177 -14.19 5.86 5.46
N HIS A 178 -13.39 6.17 4.43
CA HIS A 178 -13.94 6.58 3.13
C HIS A 178 -14.56 5.40 2.36
N TYR A 179 -14.05 4.19 2.59
CA TYR A 179 -14.58 2.97 1.96
C TYR A 179 -15.75 2.37 2.75
N ARG A 180 -15.75 2.57 4.06
CA ARG A 180 -16.71 2.05 5.03
C ARG A 180 -17.09 3.15 6.02
N PRO A 181 -17.92 4.12 5.62
CA PRO A 181 -18.28 5.26 6.48
C PRO A 181 -19.03 4.85 7.75
N GLU A 182 -19.60 3.65 7.77
CA GLU A 182 -20.35 3.10 8.89
C GLU A 182 -19.47 2.65 10.08
N ILE A 183 -18.17 2.41 9.89
CA ILE A 183 -17.32 1.93 10.98
C ILE A 183 -17.08 3.02 12.01
N SER A 184 -17.06 2.63 13.28
CA SER A 184 -16.67 3.51 14.40
C SER A 184 -15.16 3.80 14.42
N ILE A 185 -14.74 4.80 15.20
CA ILE A 185 -13.30 5.03 15.42
C ILE A 185 -12.69 3.87 16.20
N GLU A 186 -13.43 3.28 17.14
CA GLU A 186 -13.04 2.10 17.91
C GLU A 186 -12.77 0.90 17.00
N GLU A 187 -13.64 0.64 16.02
CA GLU A 187 -13.43 -0.42 15.02
C GLU A 187 -12.22 -0.14 14.13
N GLN A 188 -11.99 1.12 13.75
CA GLN A 188 -10.81 1.50 12.99
C GLN A 188 -9.51 1.20 13.76
N TYR A 189 -9.47 1.53 15.06
CA TYR A 189 -8.36 1.17 15.94
C TYR A 189 -8.20 -0.35 16.11
N ARG A 190 -9.32 -1.08 16.24
CA ARG A 190 -9.32 -2.54 16.32
C ARG A 190 -8.74 -3.18 15.07
N PHE A 191 -9.18 -2.77 13.88
CA PHE A 191 -8.63 -3.27 12.62
C PHE A 191 -7.17 -2.92 12.46
N CYS A 192 -6.77 -1.69 12.81
CA CYS A 192 -5.38 -1.29 12.82
C CYS A 192 -4.52 -2.22 13.71
N ALA A 193 -4.96 -2.50 14.93
CA ALA A 193 -4.25 -3.41 15.83
C ALA A 193 -4.11 -4.83 15.24
N LEU A 194 -5.17 -5.36 14.62
CA LEU A 194 -5.15 -6.67 13.97
C LEU A 194 -4.16 -6.73 12.80
N TRP A 195 -4.16 -5.71 11.94
CA TRP A 195 -3.21 -5.62 10.82
C TRP A 195 -1.77 -5.53 11.29
N LEU A 196 -1.48 -4.64 12.25
CA LEU A 196 -0.12 -4.50 12.79
C LEU A 196 0.36 -5.77 13.49
N GLU A 197 -0.54 -6.49 14.16
CA GLU A 197 -0.20 -7.80 14.73
C GLU A 197 0.12 -8.83 13.64
N ALA A 198 -0.78 -9.00 12.68
CA ALA A 198 -0.64 -9.99 11.61
C ALA A 198 0.63 -9.79 10.78
N MET A 199 1.06 -8.54 10.61
CA MET A 199 2.27 -8.19 9.89
C MET A 199 3.55 -8.22 10.76
N GLY A 200 3.40 -8.40 12.08
CA GLY A 200 4.52 -8.33 13.04
C GLY A 200 5.16 -6.95 13.10
N LEU A 201 4.34 -5.90 13.15
CA LEU A 201 4.73 -4.48 13.08
C LEU A 201 4.34 -3.67 14.33
N LYS A 202 3.90 -4.32 15.42
CA LYS A 202 3.66 -3.64 16.70
C LYS A 202 4.88 -2.82 17.13
N GLY A 203 4.64 -1.59 17.60
CA GLY A 203 5.68 -0.66 18.06
C GLY A 203 6.34 0.19 16.96
N HIS A 204 6.12 -0.11 15.68
CA HIS A 204 6.68 0.65 14.55
C HIS A 204 5.89 1.92 14.20
N GLY A 205 4.74 2.15 14.82
CA GLY A 205 3.86 3.30 14.60
C GLY A 205 2.48 3.04 15.25
N GLY A 206 1.57 3.99 15.11
CA GLY A 206 0.20 3.84 15.60
C GLY A 206 -0.75 4.87 15.02
N LEU A 207 -2.02 4.76 15.39
CA LEU A 207 -2.99 5.83 15.22
C LEU A 207 -2.98 6.73 16.45
N GLU A 208 -3.35 7.98 16.26
CA GLU A 208 -3.67 8.91 17.35
C GLU A 208 -5.00 9.61 17.02
N THR A 209 -5.71 10.05 18.05
CA THR A 209 -6.99 10.73 17.87
C THR A 209 -6.78 12.23 17.86
N LEU A 210 -7.50 12.89 16.95
CA LEU A 210 -7.58 14.33 16.85
C LEU A 210 -9.03 14.78 17.00
N ASP A 211 -9.25 15.71 17.92
CA ASP A 211 -10.54 16.37 18.11
C ASP A 211 -10.68 17.52 17.09
N LEU A 212 -11.81 17.51 16.39
CA LEU A 212 -12.24 18.58 15.49
C LEU A 212 -13.07 19.62 16.27
N HIS A 213 -13.14 20.83 15.72
CA HIS A 213 -13.84 21.97 16.33
C HIS A 213 -15.35 21.76 16.56
N ASP A 214 -15.95 20.79 15.87
CA ASP A 214 -17.38 20.47 15.92
C ASP A 214 -17.66 19.28 16.86
N GLY A 215 -16.66 18.86 17.63
CA GLY A 215 -16.75 17.75 18.56
C GLY A 215 -16.56 16.37 17.94
N ARG A 216 -16.37 16.25 16.61
CA ARG A 216 -16.05 14.97 15.97
C ARG A 216 -14.62 14.55 16.31
N GLN A 217 -14.43 13.25 16.46
CA GLN A 217 -13.11 12.63 16.60
C GLN A 217 -12.71 11.89 15.34
N VAL A 218 -11.47 12.09 14.92
CA VAL A 218 -10.88 11.42 13.74
C VAL A 218 -9.57 10.76 14.12
N ALA A 219 -9.27 9.62 13.50
CA ALA A 219 -7.97 8.97 13.64
C ALA A 219 -7.00 9.55 12.61
N ILE A 220 -5.81 9.92 13.07
CA ILE A 220 -4.68 10.32 12.22
C ILE A 220 -3.49 9.40 12.48
N MET A 221 -2.48 9.48 11.62
CA MET A 221 -1.30 8.63 11.74
C MET A 221 -0.25 9.25 12.68
N ALA A 222 0.18 8.51 13.70
CA ALA A 222 1.40 8.79 14.45
C ALA A 222 2.59 8.11 13.77
N ARG A 223 3.07 8.73 12.67
CA ARG A 223 4.13 8.19 11.82
C ARG A 223 5.48 8.12 12.51
N LYS A 224 6.26 7.08 12.19
CA LYS A 224 7.68 6.97 12.58
C LYS A 224 8.62 6.82 11.38
N GLY A 225 8.11 6.49 10.20
CA GLY A 225 8.88 6.40 8.96
C GLY A 225 8.92 7.73 8.23
N CYS A 226 10.02 7.98 7.51
CA CYS A 226 10.18 9.17 6.68
C CYS A 226 10.30 8.74 5.22
N CYS A 227 9.45 9.30 4.34
CA CYS A 227 9.51 9.07 2.89
C CYS A 227 10.75 9.71 2.23
N LEU A 228 11.43 10.61 2.94
CA LEU A 228 12.58 11.38 2.45
C LEU A 228 12.29 12.25 1.22
N ASP A 229 11.00 12.52 0.90
CA ASP A 229 10.64 13.35 -0.26
C ASP A 229 11.28 14.75 -0.21
N TYR A 230 11.53 15.29 0.99
CA TYR A 230 12.21 16.56 1.19
C TYR A 230 13.64 16.60 0.60
N LEU A 231 14.25 15.45 0.31
CA LEU A 231 15.56 15.37 -0.37
C LEU A 231 15.44 15.62 -1.88
N ALA A 232 14.32 15.24 -2.49
CA ALA A 232 14.02 15.50 -3.91
C ALA A 232 13.31 16.84 -4.11
N PHE A 233 12.51 17.26 -3.12
CA PHE A 233 11.73 18.49 -3.13
C PHE A 233 12.03 19.26 -1.83
N PRO A 234 13.11 20.07 -1.81
CA PRO A 234 13.45 20.88 -0.64
C PRO A 234 12.25 21.70 -0.15
N ASP A 235 12.17 21.87 1.17
CA ASP A 235 11.09 22.60 1.87
C ASP A 235 9.68 21.97 1.78
N ALA A 236 9.52 20.86 1.07
CA ALA A 236 8.27 20.12 1.00
C ALA A 236 8.22 18.98 2.03
N TYR A 237 7.63 19.25 3.19
CA TYR A 237 7.27 18.21 4.17
C TYR A 237 5.82 17.77 3.99
N CYS A 238 5.57 16.46 3.96
CA CYS A 238 4.22 15.92 4.00
C CYS A 238 3.49 16.29 5.32
N ALA A 239 2.16 16.30 5.30
CA ALA A 239 1.35 16.76 6.43
C ALA A 239 1.62 15.96 7.73
N SER A 240 1.78 14.65 7.61
CA SER A 240 2.12 13.72 8.72
C SER A 240 3.63 13.47 8.85
N CYS A 241 4.49 14.35 8.36
CA CYS A 241 5.94 14.12 8.39
C CYS A 241 6.48 14.02 9.83
N PRO A 242 7.23 12.96 10.20
CA PRO A 242 7.79 12.82 11.55
C PRO A 242 8.98 13.76 11.84
N LYS A 243 9.37 14.61 10.88
CA LYS A 243 10.39 15.65 11.06
C LYS A 243 9.80 17.00 11.49
N LEU A 244 8.47 17.13 11.47
CA LEU A 244 7.78 18.30 11.97
C LEU A 244 7.59 18.18 13.48
N GLU A 245 7.58 19.32 14.17
CA GLU A 245 7.11 19.39 15.55
C GLU A 245 5.66 18.92 15.64
N ASP A 246 5.31 18.26 16.75
CA ASP A 246 4.01 17.58 16.88
C ASP A 246 2.82 18.52 16.72
N ASP A 247 2.87 19.73 17.29
CA ASP A 247 1.80 20.71 17.15
C ASP A 247 1.62 21.19 15.70
N VAL A 248 2.73 21.36 14.97
CA VAL A 248 2.72 21.75 13.55
C VAL A 248 2.13 20.61 12.71
N ARG A 249 2.57 19.38 12.96
CA ARG A 249 2.08 18.17 12.28
C ARG A 249 0.58 17.97 12.52
N ARG A 250 0.13 18.00 13.78
CA ARG A 250 -1.29 17.88 14.15
C ARG A 250 -2.12 19.02 13.58
N GLY A 251 -1.58 20.24 13.54
CA GLY A 251 -2.20 21.39 12.87
C GLY A 251 -2.45 21.15 11.38
N ARG A 252 -1.44 20.69 10.65
CA ARG A 252 -1.54 20.38 9.20
C ARG A 252 -2.53 19.26 8.92
N GLU A 253 -2.48 18.17 9.69
CA GLU A 253 -3.43 17.05 9.54
C GLU A 253 -4.87 17.51 9.78
N ARG A 254 -5.13 18.34 10.80
CA ARG A 254 -6.46 18.94 11.03
C ARG A 254 -6.92 19.76 9.83
N THR A 255 -6.08 20.63 9.29
CA THR A 255 -6.42 21.45 8.12
C THR A 255 -6.78 20.58 6.91
N ASN A 256 -6.01 19.53 6.64
CA ASN A 256 -6.28 18.63 5.52
C ASN A 256 -7.61 17.89 5.69
N ILE A 257 -7.88 17.37 6.89
CA ILE A 257 -9.13 16.64 7.17
C ILE A 257 -10.34 17.55 7.02
N LEU A 258 -10.27 18.79 7.50
CA LEU A 258 -11.35 19.76 7.32
C LEU A 258 -11.59 20.04 5.82
N ALA A 259 -10.52 20.24 5.04
CA ALA A 259 -10.64 20.44 3.60
C ALA A 259 -11.25 19.22 2.86
N GLU A 260 -10.92 17.99 3.28
CA GLU A 260 -11.53 16.77 2.73
C GLU A 260 -13.01 16.64 3.07
N LEU A 261 -13.40 17.02 4.29
CA LEU A 261 -14.80 17.01 4.73
C LEU A 261 -15.63 18.08 4.00
N ASP A 262 -15.06 19.27 3.79
CA ASP A 262 -15.70 20.36 3.04
C ASP A 262 -15.90 19.98 1.56
N ALA A 263 -14.95 19.26 0.97
CA ALA A 263 -15.05 18.79 -0.42
C ALA A 263 -16.04 17.63 -0.61
N ALA A 264 -16.40 16.92 0.47
CA ALA A 264 -17.35 15.80 0.46
C ALA A 264 -18.79 16.22 0.83
N SER A 265 -19.00 17.48 1.23
CA SER A 265 -20.29 18.07 1.60
C SER A 265 -20.95 18.78 0.41
#